data_AF-A0A940CB30-F1
#
_entry.id   AF-A0A940CB30-F1
#
_cell.length_a   1.000
_cell.length_b   1.000
_cell.length_c   1.000
_cell.angle_alpha   90.00
_cell.angle_beta   90.00
_cell.angle_gamma   90.00
#
_symmetry.space_group_name_H-M   'P 1'
#
loop_
_entity.id
_entity.type
_entity.pdbx_description
1 polymer ?
#
loop_
_entity_poly.entity_id
_entity_poly.type
_entity_poly.pdbx_seq_one_letter_code
_entity_poly.pdbx_strand_id
1 'polypeptide(L)'
;MPMMERPEVRVCNGGKSWEHEFSSFTMKVFVPDNDLDGQTNNYGFRAPLLLVFEEEKQDMEQAMEFAKTTRLAEIAAKYDSSVLFIYPTAEGGWVSCDSSLYADVIAEIKMIQVYKDGIVENFNFFTQTFEGYFARGAIFRADIYSYGKSADFVAKNLLKKIDGQYLWGPGEITPAMCSMANLSVIPDVERKDIAILSVGNSEEINKAFSDSEYVLIKEKADYIGDFDSFVKKFKMWCGKIEFEPDFEALNMTEDTGFVEVTTSEDNEFLPVKTPTHKVGYFAYYNKGLMDKGSVPLVIGFHGGGDSSMYLTYVAGWWDVARKNDFLFVSIENHQFVTATEAKEVIETLLTRYPIDPSRIYATGFSMGSGKTWDLYQEYPEILAGIMPASALFPVYTTFFGKPVTDRLNKTVAVPVFYSGGEKSHLPELPFQADSSLERVKYVSEVNKLKKSFADVSIENKDSWADPIWGIPGDRIEKEYDETRDATLTIHYYDSEDGVCRTAFASVSNQIHECRQHSVECAWKFISQFRREV
;
A
#
# COMPACT_ATOMS: atom_id res chain seq x y z
N MET A 1 16.08 10.42 -18.09
CA MET A 1 15.81 9.35 -19.08
C MET A 1 16.15 8.07 -18.35
N PRO A 2 15.25 7.08 -18.35
CA PRO A 2 15.43 5.87 -17.58
C PRO A 2 16.66 5.09 -18.04
N MET A 3 17.23 4.31 -17.12
CA MET A 3 18.33 3.41 -17.44
C MET A 3 17.80 2.29 -18.34
N MET A 4 18.24 2.22 -19.60
CA MET A 4 17.81 1.14 -20.51
C MET A 4 18.62 -0.14 -20.36
N GLU A 5 19.77 -0.05 -19.69
CA GLU A 5 20.61 -1.18 -19.32
C GLU A 5 20.68 -1.28 -17.80
N ARG A 6 20.70 -2.50 -17.27
CA ARG A 6 20.80 -2.72 -15.83
C ARG A 6 22.18 -2.24 -15.36
N PRO A 7 22.27 -1.36 -14.36
CA PRO A 7 23.57 -0.91 -13.87
C PRO A 7 24.38 -2.08 -13.29
N GLU A 8 25.70 -2.01 -13.41
CA GLU A 8 26.59 -3.04 -12.89
C GLU A 8 26.57 -3.02 -11.36
N VAL A 9 26.09 -4.11 -10.76
CA VAL A 9 26.03 -4.28 -9.30
C VAL A 9 27.35 -4.84 -8.80
N ARG A 10 28.00 -4.11 -7.90
CA ARG A 10 29.23 -4.54 -7.20
C ARG A 10 28.88 -5.05 -5.81
N VAL A 11 29.41 -6.21 -5.45
CA VAL A 11 29.37 -6.71 -4.06
C VAL A 11 30.45 -5.98 -3.27
N CYS A 12 30.09 -5.43 -2.12
CA CYS A 12 31.00 -4.68 -1.24
C CYS A 12 30.86 -5.17 0.21
N ASN A 13 31.74 -4.70 1.09
CA ASN A 13 31.68 -5.11 2.49
C ASN A 13 30.40 -4.56 3.15
N GLY A 14 29.51 -5.45 3.57
CA GLY A 14 28.24 -5.11 4.22
C GLY A 14 27.12 -4.70 3.27
N GLY A 15 27.18 -5.08 1.99
CA GLY A 15 26.08 -4.86 1.05
C GLY A 15 26.44 -4.97 -0.43
N LYS A 16 25.65 -4.29 -1.25
CA LYS A 16 25.85 -4.13 -2.69
C LYS A 16 25.77 -2.66 -3.05
N SER A 17 26.42 -2.29 -4.15
CA SER A 17 26.38 -0.92 -4.66
C SER A 17 26.34 -0.87 -6.17
N TRP A 18 25.74 0.20 -6.70
CA TRP A 18 25.79 0.53 -8.12
C TRP A 18 25.70 2.05 -8.31
N GLU A 19 26.13 2.55 -9.45
CA GLU A 19 26.06 3.98 -9.79
C GLU A 19 25.65 4.19 -11.24
N HIS A 20 25.07 5.36 -11.50
CA HIS A 20 24.71 5.79 -12.84
C HIS A 20 24.80 7.32 -12.97
N GLU A 21 25.24 7.80 -14.13
CA GLU A 21 25.24 9.22 -14.46
C GLU A 21 24.06 9.53 -15.38
N PHE A 22 23.08 10.27 -14.87
CA PHE A 22 21.95 10.81 -15.63
C PHE A 22 22.31 12.17 -16.22
N SER A 23 21.41 12.73 -17.03
CA SER A 23 21.65 14.03 -17.68
C SER A 23 21.91 15.19 -16.71
N SER A 24 21.21 15.22 -15.58
CA SER A 24 21.26 16.33 -14.61
C SER A 24 21.95 15.98 -13.28
N PHE A 25 22.19 14.69 -13.00
CA PHE A 25 22.80 14.26 -11.74
C PHE A 25 23.49 12.88 -11.87
N THR A 26 24.45 12.62 -10.99
CA THR A 26 24.96 11.27 -10.71
C THR A 26 24.21 10.70 -9.53
N MET A 27 23.82 9.42 -9.62
CA MET A 27 23.25 8.64 -8.53
C MET A 27 24.21 7.51 -8.15
N LYS A 28 24.47 7.37 -6.84
CA LYS A 28 25.11 6.19 -6.26
C LYS A 28 24.12 5.55 -5.29
N VAL A 29 24.01 4.23 -5.33
CA VAL A 29 23.08 3.48 -4.49
C VAL A 29 23.86 2.47 -3.69
N PHE A 30 23.71 2.54 -2.37
CA PHE A 30 24.22 1.54 -1.44
C PHE A 30 23.05 0.78 -0.81
N VAL A 31 23.03 -0.53 -1.06
CA VAL A 31 22.03 -1.47 -0.54
C VAL A 31 22.70 -2.29 0.57
N PRO A 32 22.49 -1.96 1.85
CA PRO A 32 23.13 -2.68 2.94
C PRO A 32 22.59 -4.11 3.07
N ASP A 33 23.44 -5.01 3.55
CA ASP A 33 23.01 -6.34 3.95
C ASP A 33 21.99 -6.25 5.09
N ASN A 34 20.97 -7.11 5.06
CA ASN A 34 19.97 -7.20 6.10
C ASN A 34 19.43 -8.65 6.23
N ASP A 35 18.80 -8.94 7.37
CA ASP A 35 18.24 -10.27 7.66
C ASP A 35 16.77 -10.42 7.21
N LEU A 36 16.20 -9.42 6.53
CA LEU A 36 14.81 -9.45 6.09
C LEU A 36 14.66 -10.28 4.81
N ASP A 37 13.63 -11.11 4.76
CA ASP A 37 13.21 -11.79 3.53
C ASP A 37 12.36 -10.84 2.67
N GLY A 38 12.99 -9.79 2.14
CA GLY A 38 12.34 -8.75 1.33
C GLY A 38 11.71 -9.28 0.02
N GLN A 39 12.23 -10.39 -0.50
CA GLN A 39 11.71 -11.03 -1.71
C GLN A 39 10.37 -11.72 -1.46
N THR A 40 10.16 -12.23 -0.24
CA THR A 40 8.89 -12.83 0.17
C THR A 40 7.93 -11.78 0.72
N ASN A 41 8.43 -10.80 1.47
CA ASN A 41 7.65 -9.78 2.15
C ASN A 41 8.08 -8.38 1.69
N ASN A 42 7.20 -7.64 1.01
CA ASN A 42 7.56 -6.36 0.41
C ASN A 42 7.39 -5.18 1.39
N TYR A 43 8.49 -4.73 1.98
CA TYR A 43 8.54 -3.58 2.89
C TYR A 43 8.50 -2.21 2.19
N GLY A 44 8.55 -2.20 0.85
CA GLY A 44 8.82 -0.99 0.05
C GLY A 44 7.87 0.17 0.29
N PHE A 45 6.60 -0.09 0.66
CA PHE A 45 5.62 0.97 0.92
C PHE A 45 5.98 1.83 2.14
N ARG A 46 6.55 1.20 3.19
CA ARG A 46 6.95 1.91 4.42
C ARG A 46 8.44 2.19 4.48
N ALA A 47 9.23 1.60 3.60
CA ALA A 47 10.66 1.86 3.52
C ALA A 47 10.93 3.36 3.29
N PRO A 48 11.82 3.98 4.07
CA PRO A 48 12.20 5.36 3.84
C PRO A 48 12.97 5.48 2.52
N LEU A 49 12.81 6.60 1.82
CA LEU A 49 13.64 6.96 0.68
C LEU A 49 14.73 7.90 1.18
N LEU A 50 15.87 7.32 1.57
CA LEU A 50 17.00 8.05 2.13
C LEU A 50 17.83 8.69 1.01
N LEU A 51 17.61 9.99 0.78
CA LEU A 51 18.34 10.78 -0.23
C LEU A 51 19.42 11.61 0.46
N VAL A 52 20.68 11.29 0.19
CA VAL A 52 21.83 12.07 0.62
C VAL A 52 22.24 12.98 -0.54
N PHE A 53 22.04 14.28 -0.37
CA PHE A 53 22.54 15.28 -1.30
C PHE A 53 23.96 15.64 -0.90
N GLU A 54 24.93 15.10 -1.64
CA GLU A 54 26.36 15.25 -1.33
C GLU A 54 26.78 16.71 -1.50
N GLU A 55 27.46 17.32 -0.52
CA GLU A 55 27.94 18.70 -0.67
C GLU A 55 28.93 18.85 -1.83
N GLU A 56 29.87 17.90 -1.92
CA GLU A 56 30.86 17.77 -2.98
C GLU A 56 30.77 16.35 -3.56
N LYS A 57 31.09 16.17 -4.85
CA LYS A 57 31.01 14.86 -5.50
C LYS A 57 31.91 13.86 -4.78
N GLN A 58 31.30 12.80 -4.23
CA GLN A 58 32.04 11.70 -3.63
C GLN A 58 32.21 10.55 -4.62
N ASP A 59 33.25 9.73 -4.44
CA ASP A 59 33.29 8.41 -5.05
C ASP A 59 32.40 7.41 -4.26
N MET A 60 32.23 6.20 -4.81
CA MET A 60 31.41 5.16 -4.20
C MET A 60 31.94 4.70 -2.82
N GLU A 61 33.26 4.65 -2.62
CA GLU A 61 33.84 4.20 -1.34
C GLU A 61 33.56 5.22 -0.23
N GLN A 62 33.72 6.50 -0.54
CA GLN A 62 33.39 7.62 0.34
C GLN A 62 31.90 7.66 0.69
N ALA A 63 31.02 7.48 -0.29
CA ALA A 63 29.57 7.44 -0.07
C ALA A 63 29.17 6.26 0.84
N MET A 64 29.72 5.07 0.61
CA MET A 64 29.46 3.91 1.47
C MET A 64 30.00 4.12 2.90
N GLU A 65 31.18 4.70 3.04
CA GLU A 65 31.74 5.03 4.36
C GLU A 65 30.87 6.07 5.07
N PHE A 66 30.34 7.06 4.34
CA PHE A 66 29.38 8.00 4.88
C PHE A 66 28.12 7.30 5.40
N ALA A 67 27.49 6.42 4.60
CA ALA A 67 26.30 5.67 5.02
C ALA A 67 26.54 4.84 6.30
N LYS A 68 27.72 4.25 6.43
CA LYS A 68 28.12 3.42 7.58
C LYS A 68 28.40 4.26 8.81
N THR A 69 29.21 5.31 8.68
CA THR A 69 29.62 6.17 9.81
C THR A 69 28.48 7.01 10.36
N THR A 70 27.58 7.47 9.50
CA THR A 70 26.33 8.15 9.90
C THR A 70 25.26 7.18 10.39
N ARG A 71 25.44 5.87 10.13
CA ARG A 71 24.49 4.80 10.44
C ARG A 71 23.19 4.86 9.64
N LEU A 72 23.12 5.67 8.57
CA LEU A 72 22.02 5.63 7.60
C LEU A 72 21.87 4.24 6.96
N ALA A 73 22.97 3.50 6.80
CA ALA A 73 22.95 2.10 6.37
C ALA A 73 22.15 1.19 7.31
N GLU A 74 22.19 1.43 8.63
CA GLU A 74 21.41 0.65 9.60
C GLU A 74 19.92 0.94 9.50
N ILE A 75 19.55 2.20 9.21
CA ILE A 75 18.16 2.57 8.92
C ILE A 75 17.69 1.86 7.66
N ALA A 76 18.45 1.95 6.56
CA ALA A 76 18.11 1.29 5.32
C ALA A 76 17.94 -0.24 5.50
N ALA A 77 18.87 -0.90 6.20
CA ALA A 77 18.80 -2.34 6.48
C ALA A 77 17.54 -2.74 7.26
N LYS A 78 17.10 -1.93 8.24
CA LYS A 78 15.91 -2.20 9.06
C LYS A 78 14.60 -2.24 8.26
N TYR A 79 14.56 -1.62 7.08
CA TYR A 79 13.35 -1.51 6.26
C TYR A 79 13.51 -2.10 4.85
N ASP A 80 14.55 -2.90 4.60
CA ASP A 80 14.89 -3.42 3.28
C ASP A 80 14.96 -2.31 2.20
N SER A 81 15.64 -1.21 2.55
CA SER A 81 15.81 -0.02 1.72
C SER A 81 17.27 0.19 1.29
N SER A 82 17.53 1.30 0.61
CA SER A 82 18.85 1.72 0.15
C SER A 82 19.16 3.15 0.62
N VAL A 83 20.45 3.51 0.64
CA VAL A 83 20.89 4.91 0.75
C VAL A 83 21.29 5.40 -0.64
N LEU A 84 20.65 6.46 -1.13
CA LEU A 84 20.87 7.03 -2.45
C LEU A 84 21.64 8.34 -2.30
N PHE A 85 22.76 8.46 -3.01
CA PHE A 85 23.59 9.65 -3.01
C PHE A 85 23.46 10.37 -4.34
N ILE A 86 23.15 11.66 -4.28
CA ILE A 86 22.85 12.50 -5.42
C ILE A 86 23.86 13.64 -5.48
N TYR A 87 24.44 13.86 -6.67
CA TYR A 87 25.27 15.03 -6.96
C TYR A 87 24.98 15.57 -8.38
N PRO A 88 24.83 16.88 -8.59
CA PRO A 88 24.54 17.44 -9.91
C PRO A 88 25.67 17.25 -10.92
N THR A 89 25.32 17.04 -12.20
CA THR A 89 26.28 17.04 -13.31
C THR A 89 26.58 18.46 -13.84
N ALA A 90 25.78 19.45 -13.43
CA ALA A 90 25.92 20.83 -13.88
C ALA A 90 27.29 21.43 -13.52
N GLU A 91 27.86 22.21 -14.45
CA GLU A 91 29.05 23.00 -14.16
C GLU A 91 28.74 24.01 -13.03
N GLY A 92 29.54 23.98 -11.95
CA GLY A 92 29.25 24.72 -10.72
C GLY A 92 28.46 23.95 -9.66
N GLY A 93 28.08 22.70 -9.92
CA GLY A 93 27.39 21.83 -8.97
C GLY A 93 26.04 22.42 -8.54
N TRP A 94 25.74 22.35 -7.24
CA TRP A 94 24.46 22.79 -6.66
C TRP A 94 24.08 24.24 -6.95
N VAL A 95 25.06 25.14 -7.11
CA VAL A 95 24.80 26.58 -7.33
C VAL A 95 24.10 26.83 -8.66
N SER A 96 24.30 25.94 -9.64
CA SER A 96 23.77 26.06 -11.00
C SER A 96 22.44 25.31 -11.19
N CYS A 97 21.88 24.74 -10.13
CA CYS A 97 20.68 23.91 -10.19
C CYS A 97 19.45 24.63 -9.61
N ASP A 98 18.27 24.29 -10.14
CA ASP A 98 16.97 24.64 -9.58
C ASP A 98 16.18 23.37 -9.19
N SER A 99 14.93 23.53 -8.78
CA SER A 99 14.08 22.42 -8.34
C SER A 99 13.84 21.33 -9.40
N SER A 100 14.12 21.58 -10.69
CA SER A 100 14.02 20.55 -11.74
C SER A 100 14.94 19.37 -11.48
N LEU A 101 16.11 19.58 -10.84
CA LEU A 101 17.01 18.49 -10.48
C LEU A 101 16.35 17.48 -9.52
N TYR A 102 15.57 17.96 -8.54
CA TYR A 102 14.84 17.07 -7.65
C TYR A 102 13.71 16.33 -8.40
N ALA A 103 13.01 17.00 -9.31
CA ALA A 103 12.00 16.35 -10.14
C ALA A 103 12.61 15.24 -11.03
N ASP A 104 13.79 15.48 -11.59
CA ASP A 104 14.54 14.49 -12.36
C ASP A 104 14.95 13.30 -11.49
N VAL A 105 15.44 13.54 -10.25
CA VAL A 105 15.78 12.45 -9.31
C VAL A 105 14.57 11.59 -8.99
N ILE A 106 13.43 12.21 -8.65
CA ILE A 106 12.19 11.47 -8.32
C ILE A 106 11.65 10.70 -9.52
N ALA A 107 11.80 11.22 -10.74
CA ALA A 107 11.37 10.52 -11.95
C ALA A 107 12.09 9.16 -12.14
N GLU A 108 13.33 9.05 -11.65
CA GLU A 108 14.18 7.86 -11.73
C GLU A 108 14.04 6.90 -10.53
N ILE A 109 13.04 7.14 -9.66
CA ILE A 109 12.70 6.31 -8.50
C ILE A 109 11.30 5.70 -8.68
N LYS A 110 11.19 4.40 -8.45
CA LYS A 110 9.92 3.65 -8.56
C LYS A 110 9.74 2.68 -7.41
N MET A 111 8.48 2.51 -6.99
CA MET A 111 8.07 1.56 -5.96
C MET A 111 7.36 0.38 -6.63
N ILE A 112 8.12 -0.54 -7.22
CA ILE A 112 7.60 -1.75 -7.89
C ILE A 112 7.92 -2.97 -7.03
N GLN A 113 7.00 -3.94 -7.00
CA GLN A 113 7.11 -5.13 -6.14
C GLN A 113 8.21 -6.10 -6.60
N VAL A 114 8.53 -6.12 -7.89
CA VAL A 114 9.60 -6.94 -8.46
C VAL A 114 10.89 -6.14 -8.50
N TYR A 115 11.82 -6.49 -7.61
CA TYR A 115 13.10 -5.79 -7.48
C TYR A 115 14.20 -6.72 -7.02
N LYS A 116 15.44 -6.31 -7.31
CA LYS A 116 16.64 -6.97 -6.82
C LYS A 116 17.79 -5.98 -6.76
N ASP A 117 18.61 -6.06 -5.71
CA ASP A 117 19.80 -5.21 -5.52
C ASP A 117 19.48 -3.69 -5.54
N GLY A 118 18.32 -3.31 -4.99
CA GLY A 118 17.85 -1.92 -4.97
C GLY A 118 17.40 -1.38 -6.33
N ILE A 119 17.24 -2.26 -7.34
CA ILE A 119 16.84 -1.90 -8.71
C ILE A 119 15.50 -2.57 -9.03
N VAL A 120 14.57 -1.81 -9.59
CA VAL A 120 13.32 -2.33 -10.14
C VAL A 120 13.36 -2.35 -11.66
N GLU A 121 12.63 -3.30 -12.25
CA GLU A 121 12.34 -3.36 -13.67
C GLU A 121 10.92 -2.87 -13.91
N ASN A 122 10.75 -1.86 -14.76
CA ASN A 122 9.44 -1.34 -15.09
C ASN A 122 8.97 -1.85 -16.45
N PHE A 123 7.74 -2.35 -16.48
CA PHE A 123 7.05 -2.74 -17.70
C PHE A 123 5.71 -2.02 -17.73
N ASN A 124 5.39 -1.44 -18.87
CA ASN A 124 4.07 -0.87 -19.08
C ASN A 124 3.01 -1.98 -18.93
N PHE A 125 2.07 -1.80 -18.01
CA PHE A 125 1.06 -2.81 -17.73
C PHE A 125 0.19 -3.15 -18.94
N PHE A 126 -0.16 -2.16 -19.78
CA PHE A 126 -1.07 -2.35 -20.91
C PHE A 126 -0.37 -2.87 -22.16
N THR A 127 0.80 -2.33 -22.48
CA THR A 127 1.54 -2.70 -23.71
C THR A 127 2.55 -3.81 -23.49
N GLN A 128 2.83 -4.18 -22.23
CA GLN A 128 3.87 -5.14 -21.83
C GLN A 128 5.27 -4.74 -22.32
N THR A 129 5.49 -3.46 -22.59
CA THR A 129 6.77 -2.95 -23.06
C THR A 129 7.68 -2.60 -21.90
N PHE A 130 8.94 -3.01 -21.97
CA PHE A 130 9.97 -2.60 -21.03
C PHE A 130 10.19 -1.07 -21.08
N GLU A 131 10.14 -0.41 -19.92
CA GLU A 131 10.25 1.05 -19.79
C GLU A 131 11.56 1.50 -19.12
N GLY A 132 12.38 0.56 -18.63
CA GLY A 132 13.69 0.83 -18.04
C GLY A 132 13.90 0.26 -16.65
N TYR A 133 15.12 0.44 -16.15
CA TYR A 133 15.53 0.18 -14.79
C TYR A 133 15.48 1.47 -13.97
N PHE A 134 15.04 1.36 -12.71
CA PHE A 134 14.90 2.49 -11.80
C PHE A 134 15.45 2.13 -10.42
N ALA A 135 15.82 3.14 -9.63
CA ALA A 135 16.11 2.92 -8.22
C ALA A 135 14.81 2.57 -7.48
N ARG A 136 14.86 1.58 -6.59
CA ARG A 136 13.72 1.23 -5.74
C ARG A 136 13.56 2.27 -4.64
N GLY A 137 12.33 2.80 -4.46
CA GLY A 137 12.01 3.64 -3.31
C GLY A 137 10.58 4.16 -3.29
N ALA A 138 10.08 4.47 -2.10
CA ALA A 138 8.79 5.13 -1.90
C ALA A 138 8.95 6.66 -2.00
N ILE A 139 8.59 7.24 -3.15
CA ILE A 139 8.77 8.67 -3.43
C ILE A 139 8.05 9.60 -2.45
N PHE A 140 6.93 9.15 -1.88
CA PHE A 140 6.17 9.87 -0.85
C PHE A 140 6.85 9.85 0.53
N ARG A 141 7.97 9.14 0.65
CA ARG A 141 8.83 9.06 1.84
C ARG A 141 10.22 9.63 1.56
N ALA A 142 10.33 10.60 0.66
CA ALA A 142 11.58 11.27 0.35
C ALA A 142 12.11 12.03 1.58
N ASP A 143 13.12 11.45 2.21
CA ASP A 143 13.84 11.96 3.37
C ASP A 143 15.19 12.51 2.88
N ILE A 144 15.29 13.84 2.74
CA ILE A 144 16.49 14.49 2.19
C ILE A 144 17.46 14.84 3.32
N TYR A 145 18.72 14.43 3.18
CA TYR A 145 19.85 14.80 4.03
C TYR A 145 20.85 15.63 3.22
N SER A 146 21.08 16.87 3.62
CA SER A 146 21.85 17.85 2.85
C SER A 146 22.81 18.68 3.72
N TYR A 147 23.90 19.17 3.13
CA TYR A 147 25.03 19.80 3.82
C TYR A 147 25.60 20.96 3.00
N GLY A 148 25.90 22.08 3.66
CA GLY A 148 26.58 23.22 3.05
C GLY A 148 25.90 23.65 1.74
N LYS A 149 26.61 23.55 0.62
CA LYS A 149 26.09 23.91 -0.72
C LYS A 149 24.83 23.14 -1.11
N SER A 150 24.73 21.86 -0.76
CA SER A 150 23.53 21.07 -1.07
C SER A 150 22.37 21.44 -0.16
N ALA A 151 22.63 21.81 1.10
CA ALA A 151 21.62 22.35 2.00
C ALA A 151 21.11 23.72 1.52
N ASP A 152 22.00 24.58 1.03
CA ASP A 152 21.62 25.87 0.45
C ASP A 152 20.70 25.71 -0.78
N PHE A 153 20.94 24.67 -1.58
CA PHE A 153 20.04 24.29 -2.68
C PHE A 153 18.66 23.91 -2.16
N VAL A 154 18.58 23.02 -1.15
CA VAL A 154 17.31 22.58 -0.55
C VAL A 154 16.55 23.78 0.03
N ALA A 155 17.23 24.63 0.79
CA ALA A 155 16.66 25.79 1.46
C ALA A 155 16.06 26.83 0.51
N LYS A 156 16.62 26.97 -0.70
CA LYS A 156 16.14 27.90 -1.74
C LYS A 156 15.08 27.30 -2.67
N ASN A 157 15.12 25.98 -2.87
CA ASN A 157 14.40 25.37 -4.00
C ASN A 157 13.35 24.35 -3.61
N LEU A 158 13.44 23.70 -2.44
CA LEU A 158 12.61 22.53 -2.13
C LEU A 158 11.60 22.75 -0.99
N LEU A 159 11.65 23.87 -0.28
CA LEU A 159 10.68 24.19 0.79
C LEU A 159 9.38 24.83 0.23
N LYS A 160 8.90 24.29 -0.89
CA LYS A 160 7.74 24.75 -1.66
C LYS A 160 7.07 23.59 -2.37
N LYS A 161 5.90 23.83 -2.96
CA LYS A 161 5.22 22.82 -3.78
C LYS A 161 6.08 22.48 -5.00
N ILE A 162 6.36 21.18 -5.19
CA ILE A 162 7.04 20.65 -6.37
C ILE A 162 6.13 19.65 -7.09
N ASP A 163 5.84 19.90 -8.37
CA ASP A 163 5.12 18.97 -9.23
C ASP A 163 6.12 18.14 -10.07
N GLY A 164 5.77 16.87 -10.35
CA GLY A 164 6.61 15.94 -11.10
C GLY A 164 5.90 14.62 -11.37
N GLN A 165 6.66 13.55 -11.64
CA GLN A 165 6.10 12.21 -11.83
C GLN A 165 5.90 11.52 -10.47
N TYR A 166 4.65 11.46 -10.01
CA TYR A 166 4.25 10.73 -8.80
C TYR A 166 4.02 9.23 -9.11
N LEU A 167 3.35 8.50 -8.21
CA LEU A 167 3.15 7.04 -8.31
C LEU A 167 2.36 6.61 -9.56
N TRP A 168 1.33 7.35 -9.94
CA TRP A 168 0.42 6.99 -11.04
C TRP A 168 0.39 8.00 -12.17
N GLY A 169 1.38 8.89 -12.23
CA GLY A 169 1.48 9.95 -13.22
C GLY A 169 1.79 11.32 -12.60
N PRO A 170 1.54 12.42 -13.33
CA PRO A 170 1.84 13.77 -12.87
C PRO A 170 1.13 14.09 -11.55
N GLY A 171 1.88 14.64 -10.60
CA GLY A 171 1.36 15.00 -9.29
C GLY A 171 2.39 15.70 -8.43
N GLU A 172 2.02 15.99 -7.19
CA GLU A 172 2.92 16.65 -6.25
C GLU A 172 3.93 15.65 -5.65
N ILE A 173 5.22 15.95 -5.83
CA ILE A 173 6.37 15.12 -5.39
C ILE A 173 7.18 15.79 -4.28
N THR A 174 6.67 16.88 -3.69
CA THR A 174 7.30 17.63 -2.59
C THR A 174 7.87 16.68 -1.53
N PRO A 175 9.12 16.89 -1.05
CA PRO A 175 9.72 16.01 -0.05
C PRO A 175 8.92 16.00 1.25
N ALA A 176 8.90 14.86 1.93
CA ALA A 176 8.23 14.73 3.22
C ALA A 176 9.04 15.38 4.35
N MET A 177 10.37 15.27 4.26
CA MET A 177 11.31 15.75 5.27
C MET A 177 12.60 16.26 4.63
N CYS A 178 13.07 17.43 5.09
CA CYS A 178 14.34 18.05 4.69
C CYS A 178 15.25 18.28 5.91
N SER A 179 16.35 17.54 5.98
CA SER A 179 17.47 17.78 6.90
C SER A 179 18.52 18.66 6.23
N MET A 180 18.77 19.83 6.82
CA MET A 180 19.67 20.85 6.29
C MET A 180 20.73 21.22 7.33
N ALA A 181 21.99 20.95 7.00
CA ALA A 181 23.13 21.25 7.87
C ALA A 181 24.05 22.32 7.28
N ASN A 182 24.57 23.19 8.15
CA ASN A 182 25.59 24.20 7.82
C ASN A 182 25.18 25.14 6.67
N LEU A 183 23.96 25.65 6.70
CA LEU A 183 23.44 26.62 5.73
C LEU A 183 24.28 27.91 5.73
N SER A 184 24.48 28.46 4.53
CA SER A 184 25.07 29.78 4.31
C SER A 184 24.05 30.82 3.82
N VAL A 185 22.81 30.39 3.60
CA VAL A 185 21.72 31.21 3.06
C VAL A 185 20.50 31.17 3.97
N ILE A 186 19.69 32.23 3.94
CA ILE A 186 18.39 32.23 4.60
C ILE A 186 17.43 31.37 3.76
N PRO A 187 16.78 30.35 4.37
CA PRO A 187 15.78 29.52 3.70
C PRO A 187 14.58 30.32 3.19
N ASP A 188 14.07 29.94 2.03
CA ASP A 188 12.84 30.48 1.44
C ASP A 188 11.71 29.47 1.64
N VAL A 189 10.97 29.64 2.74
CA VAL A 189 9.97 28.67 3.19
C VAL A 189 8.57 29.08 2.71
N GLU A 190 8.11 28.49 1.61
CA GLU A 190 6.76 28.72 1.07
C GLU A 190 5.73 27.75 1.68
N ARG A 191 6.07 26.45 1.79
CA ARG A 191 5.23 25.44 2.46
C ARG A 191 5.63 25.30 3.92
N LYS A 192 4.65 25.42 4.83
CA LYS A 192 4.89 25.38 6.28
C LYS A 192 4.80 23.98 6.89
N ASP A 193 4.22 23.02 6.18
CA ASP A 193 4.00 21.67 6.66
C ASP A 193 5.09 20.66 6.27
N ILE A 194 6.07 21.05 5.43
CA ILE A 194 7.26 20.23 5.18
C ILE A 194 8.04 20.09 6.50
N ALA A 195 8.41 18.86 6.86
CA ALA A 195 9.19 18.62 8.07
C ALA A 195 10.65 19.07 7.89
N ILE A 196 11.16 19.83 8.86
CA ILE A 196 12.49 20.42 8.79
C ILE A 196 13.35 19.95 9.96
N LEU A 197 14.50 19.35 9.65
CA LEU A 197 15.57 19.08 10.61
C LEU A 197 16.73 20.04 10.35
N SER A 198 16.88 21.05 11.20
CA SER A 198 17.94 22.07 11.10
C SER A 198 19.11 21.71 12.00
N VAL A 199 20.29 21.46 11.43
CA VAL A 199 21.47 20.97 12.17
C VAL A 199 22.65 21.94 12.08
N GLY A 200 23.13 22.43 13.22
CA GLY A 200 24.32 23.29 13.29
C GLY A 200 24.16 24.67 12.66
N ASN A 201 22.92 25.07 12.32
CA ASN A 201 22.64 26.36 11.69
C ASN A 201 22.58 27.50 12.72
N SER A 202 22.91 28.71 12.28
CA SER A 202 22.88 29.90 13.14
C SER A 202 21.47 30.23 13.63
N GLU A 203 21.37 30.95 14.74
CA GLU A 203 20.08 31.46 15.23
C GLU A 203 19.36 32.32 14.19
N GLU A 204 20.10 33.08 13.38
CA GLU A 204 19.55 33.91 12.31
C GLU A 204 18.87 33.06 11.23
N ILE A 205 19.53 31.98 10.79
CA ILE A 205 18.96 31.04 9.83
C ILE A 205 17.76 30.31 10.43
N ASN A 206 17.87 29.84 11.67
CA ASN A 206 16.79 29.11 12.34
C ASN A 206 15.51 29.94 12.51
N LYS A 207 15.61 31.28 12.57
CA LYS A 207 14.42 32.16 12.59
C LYS A 207 13.56 32.05 11.34
N ALA A 208 14.13 31.66 10.18
CA ALA A 208 13.35 31.47 8.95
C ALA A 208 12.31 30.33 9.06
N PHE A 209 12.50 29.41 10.01
CA PHE A 209 11.61 28.27 10.25
C PHE A 209 10.56 28.52 11.34
N SER A 210 10.44 29.74 11.89
CA SER A 210 9.55 30.03 13.04
C SER A 210 8.08 29.70 12.77
N ASP A 211 7.67 29.83 11.51
CA ASP A 211 6.27 29.66 11.08
C ASP A 211 6.02 28.27 10.47
N SER A 212 7.03 27.39 10.45
CA SER A 212 6.89 26.01 10.01
C SER A 212 6.24 25.16 11.10
N GLU A 213 5.35 24.25 10.69
CA GLU A 213 4.57 23.40 11.59
C GLU A 213 5.43 22.34 12.29
N TYR A 214 6.44 21.82 11.58
CA TYR A 214 7.27 20.71 12.07
C TYR A 214 8.76 21.03 11.92
N VAL A 215 9.38 21.46 13.02
CA VAL A 215 10.80 21.82 13.04
C VAL A 215 11.50 21.15 14.21
N LEU A 216 12.64 20.52 13.94
CA LEU A 216 13.59 20.05 14.93
C LEU A 216 14.93 20.76 14.71
N ILE A 217 15.37 21.56 15.69
CA ILE A 217 16.64 22.28 15.66
C ILE A 217 17.64 21.58 16.57
N LYS A 218 18.83 21.27 16.06
CA LYS A 218 19.90 20.60 16.81
C LYS A 218 21.26 21.20 16.51
N GLU A 219 22.19 21.11 17.45
CA GLU A 219 23.60 21.46 17.21
C GLU A 219 24.32 20.39 16.37
N LYS A 220 23.97 19.11 16.59
CA LYS A 220 24.58 17.96 15.91
C LYS A 220 23.53 16.92 15.56
N ALA A 221 23.69 16.29 14.39
CA ALA A 221 22.86 15.18 13.95
C ALA A 221 23.09 13.93 14.81
N ASP A 222 22.00 13.23 15.11
CA ASP A 222 21.97 11.86 15.60
C ASP A 222 21.05 11.09 14.65
N TYR A 223 21.57 10.63 13.52
CA TYR A 223 20.73 10.14 12.42
C TYR A 223 19.74 9.04 12.83
N ILE A 224 20.13 8.13 13.72
CA ILE A 224 19.23 7.08 14.23
C ILE A 224 18.18 7.68 15.16
N GLY A 225 18.59 8.48 16.14
CA GLY A 225 17.65 9.11 17.08
C GLY A 225 16.70 10.10 16.41
N ASP A 226 17.20 10.87 15.46
CA ASP A 226 16.44 11.83 14.64
C ASP A 226 15.46 11.08 13.73
N PHE A 227 15.88 9.96 13.15
CA PHE A 227 14.97 9.14 12.36
C PHE A 227 13.83 8.58 13.20
N ASP A 228 14.16 8.00 14.36
CA ASP A 228 13.18 7.35 15.22
C ASP A 228 12.24 8.32 15.94
N SER A 229 12.69 9.54 16.27
CA SER A 229 11.86 10.52 16.99
C SER A 229 11.16 11.54 16.10
N PHE A 230 11.68 11.77 14.90
CA PHE A 230 11.22 12.86 14.04
C PHE A 230 10.99 12.43 12.60
N VAL A 231 12.00 11.95 11.87
CA VAL A 231 11.89 11.77 10.40
C VAL A 231 10.84 10.74 10.01
N LYS A 232 10.87 9.55 10.60
CA LYS A 232 10.09 8.39 10.13
C LYS A 232 8.58 8.55 10.21
N LYS A 233 8.06 9.61 10.84
CA LYS A 233 6.62 9.82 10.97
C LYS A 233 6.01 10.51 9.76
N PHE A 234 6.80 11.22 8.94
CA PHE A 234 6.25 12.02 7.86
C PHE A 234 6.16 11.25 6.55
N LYS A 235 5.11 11.55 5.79
CA LYS A 235 4.86 11.06 4.44
C LYS A 235 4.12 12.13 3.64
N MET A 236 4.56 12.43 2.42
CA MET A 236 3.86 13.32 1.49
C MET A 236 2.92 12.51 0.60
N TRP A 237 1.67 12.34 1.04
CA TRP A 237 0.65 11.59 0.31
C TRP A 237 -0.22 12.52 -0.53
N CYS A 238 -0.07 12.43 -1.86
CA CYS A 238 -0.87 13.21 -2.83
C CYS A 238 -0.95 14.72 -2.48
N GLY A 239 0.20 15.32 -2.12
CA GLY A 239 0.33 16.73 -1.78
C GLY A 239 0.04 17.09 -0.32
N LYS A 240 -0.40 16.13 0.51
CA LYS A 240 -0.68 16.33 1.94
C LYS A 240 0.34 15.60 2.80
N ILE A 241 0.80 16.26 3.86
CA ILE A 241 1.58 15.59 4.90
C ILE A 241 0.62 14.71 5.72
N GLU A 242 0.94 13.42 5.77
CA GLU A 242 0.27 12.42 6.58
C GLU A 242 1.29 11.81 7.56
N PHE A 243 0.77 11.22 8.65
CA PHE A 243 1.58 10.61 9.68
C PHE A 243 1.55 9.08 9.60
N GLU A 244 2.73 8.48 9.57
CA GLU A 244 2.89 7.04 9.79
C GLU A 244 2.52 6.68 11.23
N PRO A 245 1.77 5.60 11.46
CA PRO A 245 1.40 5.19 12.80
C PRO A 245 2.62 4.67 13.57
N ASP A 246 2.75 5.13 14.81
CA ASP A 246 3.70 4.58 15.78
C ASP A 246 3.03 3.41 16.51
N PHE A 247 3.26 2.20 16.01
CA PHE A 247 2.68 0.99 16.61
C PHE A 247 3.18 0.69 18.01
N GLU A 248 4.38 1.14 18.39
CA GLU A 248 4.81 1.00 19.78
C GLU A 248 3.95 1.87 20.69
N ALA A 249 3.76 3.14 20.32
CA ALA A 249 2.89 4.07 21.06
C ALA A 249 1.41 3.66 21.05
N LEU A 250 0.95 3.02 19.96
CA LEU A 250 -0.40 2.51 19.83
C LEU A 250 -0.61 1.14 20.50
N ASN A 251 0.44 0.56 21.10
CA ASN A 251 0.41 -0.79 21.68
C ASN A 251 -0.06 -1.86 20.69
N MET A 252 0.43 -1.78 19.45
CA MET A 252 0.18 -2.71 18.36
C MET A 252 1.42 -3.55 18.03
N THR A 253 1.16 -4.70 17.42
CA THR A 253 2.16 -5.60 16.84
C THR A 253 2.00 -5.62 15.32
N GLU A 254 3.11 -5.44 14.60
CA GLU A 254 3.28 -5.84 13.20
C GLU A 254 4.19 -7.09 13.23
N ASP A 255 3.61 -8.27 13.07
CA ASP A 255 4.34 -9.54 12.96
C ASP A 255 4.46 -9.92 11.48
N THR A 256 5.65 -10.36 11.06
CA THR A 256 5.92 -10.72 9.68
C THR A 256 6.19 -12.21 9.59
N GLY A 257 5.67 -12.85 8.55
CA GLY A 257 5.90 -14.27 8.33
C GLY A 257 5.76 -14.68 6.88
N PHE A 258 5.88 -15.99 6.68
CA PHE A 258 5.48 -16.64 5.45
C PHE A 258 4.94 -18.02 5.78
N VAL A 259 4.16 -18.58 4.85
CA VAL A 259 3.78 -19.99 4.83
C VAL A 259 4.40 -20.63 3.59
N GLU A 260 5.06 -21.77 3.75
CA GLU A 260 5.41 -22.60 2.60
C GLU A 260 4.19 -23.43 2.24
N VAL A 261 3.58 -23.15 1.09
CA VAL A 261 2.38 -23.84 0.60
C VAL A 261 2.75 -24.86 -0.46
N THR A 262 1.91 -25.88 -0.60
CA THR A 262 1.97 -26.78 -1.76
C THR A 262 1.44 -26.03 -2.98
N THR A 263 2.22 -25.98 -4.06
CA THR A 263 1.76 -25.35 -5.30
C THR A 263 0.58 -26.14 -5.85
N SER A 264 -0.59 -25.50 -5.91
CA SER A 264 -1.82 -26.15 -6.32
C SER A 264 -1.82 -26.42 -7.83
N GLU A 265 -2.56 -27.44 -8.26
CA GLU A 265 -2.59 -27.85 -9.67
C GLU A 265 -3.05 -26.70 -10.59
N ASP A 266 -3.98 -25.88 -10.09
CA ASP A 266 -4.56 -24.70 -10.72
C ASP A 266 -3.67 -23.44 -10.65
N ASN A 267 -2.51 -23.50 -9.98
CA ASN A 267 -1.55 -22.40 -9.99
C ASN A 267 -0.70 -22.41 -11.26
N GLU A 268 -1.01 -21.47 -12.17
CA GLU A 268 -0.27 -21.22 -13.40
C GLU A 268 0.42 -19.84 -13.41
N PHE A 269 0.37 -19.11 -12.29
CA PHE A 269 0.76 -17.70 -12.21
C PHE A 269 2.16 -17.50 -11.64
N LEU A 270 2.72 -18.52 -11.00
CA LEU A 270 4.09 -18.49 -10.52
C LEU A 270 5.06 -18.19 -11.68
N PRO A 271 6.01 -17.25 -11.51
CA PRO A 271 7.06 -17.00 -12.48
C PRO A 271 7.89 -18.27 -12.79
N VAL A 272 8.06 -19.12 -11.77
CA VAL A 272 8.70 -20.44 -11.87
C VAL A 272 7.85 -21.43 -11.10
N LYS A 273 7.30 -22.44 -11.77
CA LYS A 273 6.49 -23.48 -11.14
C LYS A 273 7.39 -24.45 -10.36
N THR A 274 7.25 -24.46 -9.03
CA THR A 274 7.95 -25.34 -8.08
C THR A 274 6.93 -26.19 -7.31
N PRO A 275 7.31 -27.32 -6.69
CA PRO A 275 6.38 -28.14 -5.89
C PRO A 275 5.80 -27.42 -4.67
N THR A 276 6.59 -26.53 -4.06
CA THR A 276 6.17 -25.64 -2.97
C THR A 276 6.67 -24.22 -3.26
N HIS A 277 6.04 -23.22 -2.67
CA HIS A 277 6.54 -21.85 -2.69
C HIS A 277 6.13 -21.09 -1.41
N LYS A 278 6.82 -19.99 -1.15
CA LYS A 278 6.52 -19.13 0.00
C LYS A 278 5.41 -18.15 -0.33
N VAL A 279 4.45 -18.02 0.59
CA VAL A 279 3.45 -16.96 0.61
C VAL A 279 3.73 -16.05 1.82
N GLY A 280 4.20 -14.84 1.55
CA GLY A 280 4.48 -13.82 2.56
C GLY A 280 3.22 -13.20 3.13
N TYR A 281 3.30 -12.72 4.38
CA TYR A 281 2.23 -11.94 4.99
C TYR A 281 2.74 -11.01 6.09
N PHE A 282 1.92 -10.00 6.37
CA PHE A 282 2.02 -9.14 7.55
C PHE A 282 0.77 -9.28 8.41
N ALA A 283 0.96 -9.46 9.71
CA ALA A 283 -0.09 -9.64 10.71
C ALA A 283 -0.12 -8.44 11.67
N TYR A 284 -1.31 -7.88 11.87
CA TYR A 284 -1.56 -6.67 12.66
C TYR A 284 -2.58 -6.95 13.74
N TYR A 285 -2.22 -6.65 15.00
CA TYR A 285 -3.09 -6.85 16.16
C TYR A 285 -2.61 -6.05 17.37
N ASN A 286 -3.48 -5.83 18.36
CA ASN A 286 -3.09 -5.18 19.62
C ASN A 286 -2.19 -6.10 20.47
N LYS A 287 -1.15 -5.55 21.10
CA LYS A 287 -0.32 -6.30 22.07
C LYS A 287 -1.20 -6.83 23.20
N GLY A 288 -1.01 -8.10 23.56
CA GLY A 288 -1.81 -8.80 24.57
C GLY A 288 -3.23 -9.18 24.13
N LEU A 289 -3.60 -8.96 22.86
CA LEU A 289 -4.90 -9.39 22.34
C LEU A 289 -5.10 -10.92 22.50
N MET A 290 -4.09 -11.69 22.10
CA MET A 290 -4.11 -13.15 22.09
C MET A 290 -4.10 -13.76 23.49
N ASP A 291 -3.68 -13.00 24.51
CA ASP A 291 -3.70 -13.45 25.91
C ASP A 291 -5.14 -13.55 26.45
N LYS A 292 -6.11 -12.91 25.78
CA LYS A 292 -7.53 -12.92 26.13
C LYS A 292 -8.28 -14.15 25.58
N GLY A 293 -7.62 -15.01 24.82
CA GLY A 293 -8.21 -16.19 24.18
C GLY A 293 -8.27 -16.08 22.66
N SER A 294 -9.15 -16.85 22.04
CA SER A 294 -9.21 -16.92 20.57
C SER A 294 -9.86 -15.69 19.94
N VAL A 295 -9.32 -15.25 18.79
CA VAL A 295 -9.66 -13.96 18.15
C VAL A 295 -10.24 -14.15 16.75
N PRO A 296 -11.00 -13.18 16.23
CA PRO A 296 -11.35 -13.16 14.81
C PRO A 296 -10.11 -12.99 13.93
N LEU A 297 -10.11 -13.64 12.77
CA LEU A 297 -9.16 -13.41 11.68
C LEU A 297 -9.86 -12.66 10.54
N VAL A 298 -9.25 -11.60 10.04
CA VAL A 298 -9.56 -11.00 8.74
C VAL A 298 -8.35 -11.20 7.82
N ILE A 299 -8.49 -12.02 6.78
CA ILE A 299 -7.46 -12.20 5.74
C ILE A 299 -7.66 -11.15 4.64
N GLY A 300 -6.59 -10.43 4.28
CA GLY A 300 -6.61 -9.27 3.38
C GLY A 300 -5.80 -9.49 2.10
N PHE A 301 -6.36 -9.04 0.96
CA PHE A 301 -5.75 -9.12 -0.36
C PHE A 301 -5.71 -7.74 -1.06
N HIS A 302 -4.52 -7.31 -1.48
CA HIS A 302 -4.29 -5.96 -2.02
C HIS A 302 -4.71 -5.78 -3.49
N GLY A 303 -4.73 -4.52 -3.98
CA GLY A 303 -5.00 -4.20 -5.39
C GLY A 303 -3.88 -4.64 -6.34
N GLY A 304 -4.16 -4.66 -7.64
CA GLY A 304 -3.14 -4.97 -8.65
C GLY A 304 -2.11 -3.84 -8.75
N GLY A 305 -0.82 -4.17 -8.64
CA GLY A 305 0.27 -3.18 -8.62
C GLY A 305 0.54 -2.54 -7.26
N ASP A 306 -0.28 -2.83 -6.26
CA ASP A 306 -0.09 -2.44 -4.85
C ASP A 306 0.60 -3.56 -4.05
N SER A 307 0.84 -3.37 -2.75
CA SER A 307 1.35 -4.40 -1.83
C SER A 307 0.42 -4.64 -0.63
N SER A 308 0.74 -5.67 0.17
CA SER A 308 0.02 -5.96 1.42
C SER A 308 0.01 -4.74 2.38
N MET A 309 1.14 -4.05 2.50
CA MET A 309 1.24 -2.81 3.26
C MET A 309 0.39 -1.70 2.64
N TYR A 310 0.34 -1.54 1.31
CA TYR A 310 -0.53 -0.52 0.72
C TYR A 310 -1.99 -0.69 1.17
N LEU A 311 -2.54 -1.91 1.05
CA LEU A 311 -3.90 -2.19 1.52
C LEU A 311 -4.05 -1.87 3.01
N THR A 312 -3.09 -2.32 3.81
CA THR A 312 -3.15 -2.16 5.26
C THR A 312 -3.23 -0.69 5.66
N TYR A 313 -2.33 0.15 5.12
CA TYR A 313 -2.15 1.52 5.56
C TYR A 313 -3.08 2.50 4.85
N VAL A 314 -3.26 2.37 3.53
CA VAL A 314 -4.08 3.32 2.74
C VAL A 314 -5.57 3.07 2.96
N ALA A 315 -5.99 1.80 3.02
CA ALA A 315 -7.38 1.48 3.36
C ALA A 315 -7.64 1.49 4.87
N GLY A 316 -6.63 1.69 5.72
CA GLY A 316 -6.80 1.86 7.17
C GLY A 316 -7.11 0.59 7.97
N TRP A 317 -6.89 -0.60 7.40
CA TRP A 317 -7.16 -1.88 8.08
C TRP A 317 -6.40 -2.04 9.40
N TRP A 318 -5.20 -1.48 9.54
CA TRP A 318 -4.46 -1.49 10.81
C TRP A 318 -5.28 -0.81 11.93
N ASP A 319 -5.91 0.31 11.64
CA ASP A 319 -6.67 1.09 12.62
C ASP A 319 -8.01 0.44 12.93
N VAL A 320 -8.66 -0.15 11.92
CA VAL A 320 -9.89 -0.94 12.12
C VAL A 320 -9.61 -2.15 12.99
N ALA A 321 -8.52 -2.89 12.75
CA ALA A 321 -8.09 -4.01 13.58
C ALA A 321 -7.83 -3.57 15.03
N ARG A 322 -7.09 -2.48 15.20
CA ARG A 322 -6.77 -1.88 16.51
C ARG A 322 -8.02 -1.49 17.30
N LYS A 323 -8.98 -0.81 16.66
CA LYS A 323 -10.22 -0.35 17.33
C LYS A 323 -11.15 -1.49 17.72
N ASN A 324 -11.05 -2.64 17.06
CA ASN A 324 -12.03 -3.71 17.16
C ASN A 324 -11.48 -5.05 17.65
N ASP A 325 -10.21 -5.11 18.10
CA ASP A 325 -9.61 -6.29 18.74
C ASP A 325 -9.70 -7.57 17.86
N PHE A 326 -9.28 -7.48 16.59
CA PHE A 326 -9.11 -8.65 15.71
C PHE A 326 -7.70 -8.75 15.12
N LEU A 327 -7.36 -9.96 14.65
CA LEU A 327 -6.14 -10.22 13.90
C LEU A 327 -6.39 -9.92 12.42
N PHE A 328 -5.69 -8.93 11.87
CA PHE A 328 -5.67 -8.68 10.43
C PHE A 328 -4.41 -9.29 9.83
N VAL A 329 -4.53 -10.16 8.84
CA VAL A 329 -3.39 -10.73 8.11
C VAL A 329 -3.51 -10.36 6.65
N SER A 330 -2.60 -9.52 6.15
CA SER A 330 -2.55 -9.16 4.73
C SER A 330 -1.54 -10.04 3.99
N ILE A 331 -2.00 -10.74 2.96
CA ILE A 331 -1.15 -11.59 2.13
C ILE A 331 -0.38 -10.74 1.11
N GLU A 332 0.92 -10.98 0.99
CA GLU A 332 1.81 -10.32 0.02
C GLU A 332 1.82 -11.07 -1.31
N ASN A 333 1.90 -10.32 -2.41
CA ASN A 333 2.00 -10.85 -3.77
C ASN A 333 0.95 -11.94 -4.09
N HIS A 334 -0.28 -11.76 -3.60
CA HIS A 334 -1.35 -12.77 -3.74
C HIS A 334 -1.78 -13.01 -5.20
N GLN A 335 -1.29 -12.22 -6.16
CA GLN A 335 -1.41 -12.54 -7.59
C GLN A 335 -0.78 -13.88 -7.99
N PHE A 336 0.10 -14.43 -7.14
CA PHE A 336 0.72 -15.74 -7.35
C PHE A 336 0.10 -16.85 -6.49
N VAL A 337 -0.99 -16.55 -5.80
CA VAL A 337 -1.62 -17.42 -4.81
C VAL A 337 -3.04 -17.76 -5.26
N THR A 338 -3.36 -19.04 -5.41
CA THR A 338 -4.73 -19.51 -5.74
C THR A 338 -5.64 -19.45 -4.51
N ALA A 339 -6.95 -19.63 -4.70
CA ALA A 339 -7.86 -19.77 -3.55
C ALA A 339 -7.52 -21.02 -2.71
N THR A 340 -7.08 -22.10 -3.38
CA THR A 340 -6.61 -23.33 -2.75
C THR A 340 -5.44 -23.09 -1.81
N GLU A 341 -4.44 -22.36 -2.29
CA GLU A 341 -3.25 -22.02 -1.49
C GLU A 341 -3.57 -20.99 -0.41
N ALA A 342 -4.44 -20.01 -0.68
CA ALA A 342 -4.90 -19.07 0.34
C ALA A 342 -5.64 -19.78 1.48
N LYS A 343 -6.42 -20.83 1.18
CA LYS A 343 -7.00 -21.71 2.21
C LYS A 343 -5.92 -22.42 3.02
N GLU A 344 -4.88 -22.97 2.39
CA GLU A 344 -3.75 -23.61 3.09
C GLU A 344 -3.01 -22.62 4.01
N VAL A 345 -2.87 -21.36 3.59
CA VAL A 345 -2.34 -20.28 4.43
C VAL A 345 -3.23 -20.07 5.65
N ILE A 346 -4.55 -19.93 5.48
CA ILE A 346 -5.51 -19.77 6.60
C ILE A 346 -5.44 -20.96 7.57
N GLU A 347 -5.38 -22.18 7.06
CA GLU A 347 -5.22 -23.41 7.85
C GLU A 347 -3.92 -23.42 8.64
N THR A 348 -2.83 -22.94 8.05
CA THR A 348 -1.55 -22.79 8.75
C THR A 348 -1.60 -21.70 9.82
N LEU A 349 -2.23 -20.56 9.53
CA LEU A 349 -2.39 -19.46 10.48
C LEU A 349 -3.18 -19.89 11.73
N LEU A 350 -4.19 -20.75 11.58
CA LEU A 350 -4.94 -21.36 12.70
C LEU A 350 -4.04 -22.16 13.66
N THR A 351 -2.87 -22.64 13.20
CA THR A 351 -1.88 -23.32 14.06
C THR A 351 -0.88 -22.36 14.70
N ARG A 352 -0.69 -21.18 14.11
CA ARG A 352 0.27 -20.17 14.56
C ARG A 352 -0.33 -19.19 15.56
N TYR A 353 -1.59 -18.80 15.38
CA TYR A 353 -2.29 -17.84 16.22
C TYR A 353 -3.52 -18.51 16.85
N PRO A 354 -3.95 -18.07 18.05
CA PRO A 354 -5.20 -18.54 18.64
C PRO A 354 -6.38 -17.90 17.91
N ILE A 355 -6.66 -18.35 16.69
CA ILE A 355 -7.79 -17.88 15.89
C ILE A 355 -9.03 -18.66 16.29
N ASP A 356 -10.16 -17.96 16.41
CA ASP A 356 -11.48 -18.56 16.56
C ASP A 356 -11.94 -19.09 15.19
N PRO A 357 -12.00 -20.42 14.98
CA PRO A 357 -12.35 -20.98 13.68
C PRO A 357 -13.76 -20.59 13.22
N SER A 358 -14.64 -20.14 14.13
CA SER A 358 -15.99 -19.65 13.78
C SER A 358 -16.01 -18.21 13.26
N ARG A 359 -14.88 -17.50 13.30
CA ARG A 359 -14.74 -16.07 12.97
C ARG A 359 -13.55 -15.81 12.03
N ILE A 360 -13.58 -16.46 10.87
CA ILE A 360 -12.62 -16.23 9.78
C ILE A 360 -13.33 -15.44 8.70
N TYR A 361 -12.80 -14.27 8.34
CA TYR A 361 -13.35 -13.38 7.33
C TYR A 361 -12.32 -13.08 6.26
N ALA A 362 -12.77 -12.77 5.05
CA ALA A 362 -11.90 -12.38 3.95
C ALA A 362 -12.27 -11.00 3.38
N THR A 363 -11.27 -10.23 2.97
CA THR A 363 -11.44 -8.90 2.38
C THR A 363 -10.42 -8.65 1.30
N GLY A 364 -10.73 -7.76 0.37
CA GLY A 364 -9.73 -7.28 -0.57
C GLY A 364 -10.23 -6.17 -1.46
N PHE A 365 -9.27 -5.45 -2.05
CA PHE A 365 -9.51 -4.31 -2.94
C PHE A 365 -9.15 -4.69 -4.38
N SER A 366 -9.98 -4.33 -5.35
CA SER A 366 -9.68 -4.52 -6.78
C SER A 366 -9.31 -5.98 -7.09
N MET A 367 -8.11 -6.28 -7.58
CA MET A 367 -7.56 -7.64 -7.71
C MET A 367 -7.78 -8.52 -6.46
N GLY A 368 -7.59 -7.97 -5.26
CA GLY A 368 -7.85 -8.66 -4.00
C GLY A 368 -9.33 -8.89 -3.70
N SER A 369 -10.23 -8.07 -4.23
CA SER A 369 -11.66 -8.38 -4.25
C SER A 369 -11.92 -9.64 -5.06
N GLY A 370 -11.22 -9.81 -6.20
CA GLY A 370 -11.22 -11.04 -7.00
C GLY A 370 -10.81 -12.26 -6.18
N LYS A 371 -9.69 -12.17 -5.44
CA LYS A 371 -9.26 -13.26 -4.53
C LYS A 371 -10.29 -13.57 -3.44
N THR A 372 -10.94 -12.54 -2.90
CA THR A 372 -12.02 -12.68 -1.92
C THR A 372 -13.22 -13.43 -2.51
N TRP A 373 -13.59 -13.11 -3.76
CA TRP A 373 -14.63 -13.80 -4.51
C TRP A 373 -14.25 -15.24 -4.87
N ASP A 374 -12.99 -15.51 -5.22
CA ASP A 374 -12.48 -16.86 -5.46
C ASP A 374 -12.67 -17.73 -4.19
N LEU A 375 -12.29 -17.22 -3.01
CA LEU A 375 -12.51 -17.93 -1.74
C LEU A 375 -14.00 -18.18 -1.46
N TYR A 376 -14.86 -17.18 -1.68
CA TYR A 376 -16.31 -17.33 -1.49
C TYR A 376 -16.94 -18.36 -2.42
N GLN A 377 -16.48 -18.41 -3.67
CA GLN A 377 -17.07 -19.29 -4.66
C GLN A 377 -16.47 -20.70 -4.65
N GLU A 378 -15.28 -20.92 -4.07
CA GLU A 378 -14.62 -22.23 -4.08
C GLU A 378 -14.52 -22.90 -2.69
N TYR A 379 -14.45 -22.11 -1.62
CA TYR A 379 -14.26 -22.57 -0.24
C TYR A 379 -15.14 -21.81 0.76
N PRO A 380 -16.46 -21.67 0.52
CA PRO A 380 -17.34 -20.86 1.37
C PRO A 380 -17.40 -21.35 2.83
N GLU A 381 -17.19 -22.63 3.07
CA GLU A 381 -17.33 -23.28 4.39
C GLU A 381 -16.29 -22.81 5.42
N ILE A 382 -15.18 -22.20 4.98
CA ILE A 382 -14.16 -21.68 5.89
C ILE A 382 -14.46 -20.25 6.35
N LEU A 383 -15.47 -19.59 5.77
CA LEU A 383 -15.71 -18.16 5.92
C LEU A 383 -16.97 -17.88 6.76
N ALA A 384 -16.82 -17.03 7.77
CA ALA A 384 -17.92 -16.44 8.53
C ALA A 384 -18.50 -15.19 7.83
N GLY A 385 -17.80 -14.63 6.84
CA GLY A 385 -18.24 -13.47 6.07
C GLY A 385 -17.13 -12.91 5.16
N ILE A 386 -17.52 -12.14 4.15
CA ILE A 386 -16.58 -11.50 3.21
C ILE A 386 -16.86 -10.00 3.04
N MET A 387 -15.80 -9.25 2.75
CA MET A 387 -15.82 -7.79 2.55
C MET A 387 -15.13 -7.36 1.24
N PRO A 388 -15.52 -7.89 0.06
CA PRO A 388 -14.94 -7.50 -1.23
C PRO A 388 -15.19 -6.01 -1.53
N ALA A 389 -14.20 -5.31 -2.08
CA ALA A 389 -14.31 -3.87 -2.38
C ALA A 389 -13.80 -3.52 -3.78
N SER A 390 -14.55 -2.65 -4.46
CA SER A 390 -14.18 -1.94 -5.70
C SER A 390 -13.83 -2.86 -6.87
N ALA A 391 -14.37 -4.09 -6.88
CA ALA A 391 -14.53 -4.93 -8.08
C ALA A 391 -15.46 -6.12 -7.78
N LEU A 392 -16.47 -6.37 -8.63
CA LEU A 392 -17.39 -7.51 -8.46
C LEU A 392 -16.87 -8.80 -9.11
N PHE A 393 -16.20 -8.68 -10.27
CA PHE A 393 -15.77 -9.78 -11.15
C PHE A 393 -16.90 -10.74 -11.60
N PRO A 394 -16.84 -11.25 -12.84
CA PRO A 394 -17.78 -12.28 -13.30
C PRO A 394 -17.79 -13.51 -12.39
N VAL A 395 -18.91 -14.23 -12.42
CA VAL A 395 -19.06 -15.55 -11.80
C VAL A 395 -18.50 -16.59 -12.78
N TYR A 396 -18.27 -17.81 -12.33
CA TYR A 396 -17.80 -18.94 -13.16
C TYR A 396 -16.38 -18.85 -13.69
N THR A 397 -15.66 -17.76 -13.49
CA THR A 397 -14.21 -17.72 -13.64
C THR A 397 -13.54 -17.24 -12.37
N THR A 398 -12.34 -17.73 -12.10
CA THR A 398 -11.46 -17.12 -11.11
C THR A 398 -11.07 -15.72 -11.59
N PHE A 399 -10.51 -14.90 -10.70
CA PHE A 399 -9.93 -13.61 -11.08
C PHE A 399 -8.98 -13.71 -12.30
N PHE A 400 -8.30 -14.84 -12.48
CA PHE A 400 -7.39 -15.08 -13.59
C PHE A 400 -8.06 -15.66 -14.86
N GLY A 401 -9.39 -15.66 -14.92
CA GLY A 401 -10.13 -16.10 -16.11
C GLY A 401 -10.20 -17.61 -16.30
N LYS A 402 -9.84 -18.41 -15.28
CA LYS A 402 -9.97 -19.88 -15.33
C LYS A 402 -11.38 -20.30 -14.94
N PRO A 403 -12.03 -21.24 -15.64
CA PRO A 403 -13.37 -21.70 -15.27
C PRO A 403 -13.41 -22.28 -13.84
N VAL A 404 -14.38 -21.85 -13.04
CA VAL A 404 -14.75 -22.49 -11.78
C VAL A 404 -15.87 -23.47 -12.06
N THR A 405 -15.53 -24.73 -12.29
CA THR A 405 -16.53 -25.76 -12.63
C THR A 405 -16.95 -26.56 -11.40
N ASP A 406 -16.02 -27.22 -10.73
CA ASP A 406 -16.37 -28.31 -9.81
C ASP A 406 -16.60 -27.81 -8.37
N ARG A 407 -16.13 -26.60 -8.04
CA ARG A 407 -16.16 -26.04 -6.68
C ARG A 407 -17.15 -24.90 -6.49
N LEU A 408 -17.87 -24.49 -7.54
CA LEU A 408 -18.74 -23.33 -7.48
C LEU A 408 -19.78 -23.46 -6.35
N ASN A 409 -19.70 -22.57 -5.37
CA ASN A 409 -20.66 -22.46 -4.29
C ASN A 409 -22.05 -22.14 -4.84
N LYS A 410 -23.04 -22.97 -4.56
CA LYS A 410 -24.44 -22.72 -4.92
C LYS A 410 -25.38 -22.77 -3.73
N THR A 411 -24.87 -23.07 -2.53
CA THR A 411 -25.71 -23.51 -1.41
C THR A 411 -25.28 -23.00 -0.05
N VAL A 412 -24.00 -22.65 0.12
CA VAL A 412 -23.47 -22.16 1.39
C VAL A 412 -23.65 -20.65 1.43
N ALA A 413 -24.65 -20.20 2.20
CA ALA A 413 -24.87 -18.79 2.42
C ALA A 413 -23.75 -18.22 3.31
N VAL A 414 -23.06 -17.20 2.81
CA VAL A 414 -22.00 -16.50 3.55
C VAL A 414 -22.35 -15.02 3.61
N PRO A 415 -22.27 -14.37 4.78
CA PRO A 415 -22.47 -12.93 4.89
C PRO A 415 -21.56 -12.13 3.96
N VAL A 416 -22.11 -11.16 3.23
CA VAL A 416 -21.40 -10.33 2.24
C VAL A 416 -21.63 -8.86 2.56
N PHE A 417 -20.56 -8.10 2.70
CA PHE A 417 -20.57 -6.65 2.57
C PHE A 417 -19.74 -6.27 1.35
N TYR A 418 -20.36 -5.69 0.33
CA TYR A 418 -19.64 -5.20 -0.84
C TYR A 418 -19.72 -3.68 -0.93
N SER A 419 -18.64 -3.02 -1.36
CA SER A 419 -18.67 -1.58 -1.68
C SER A 419 -17.98 -1.27 -3.01
N GLY A 420 -18.54 -0.38 -3.84
CA GLY A 420 -17.95 0.10 -5.08
C GLY A 420 -18.12 1.61 -5.31
N GLY A 421 -17.25 2.21 -6.13
CA GLY A 421 -17.24 3.64 -6.45
C GLY A 421 -18.21 4.03 -7.57
N GLU A 422 -19.04 5.04 -7.32
CA GLU A 422 -20.00 5.54 -8.33
C GLU A 422 -19.34 6.19 -9.54
N LYS A 423 -18.14 6.75 -9.37
CA LYS A 423 -17.34 7.39 -10.43
C LYS A 423 -16.18 6.52 -10.91
N SER A 424 -16.17 5.23 -10.58
CA SER A 424 -15.13 4.34 -11.08
C SER A 424 -15.17 4.23 -12.61
N HIS A 425 -13.99 4.17 -13.21
CA HIS A 425 -13.81 3.87 -14.63
C HIS A 425 -13.79 2.36 -14.89
N LEU A 426 -13.76 1.54 -13.83
CA LEU A 426 -13.85 0.09 -13.87
C LEU A 426 -15.28 -0.37 -13.50
N PRO A 427 -15.70 -1.56 -13.95
CA PRO A 427 -17.00 -2.13 -13.58
C PRO A 427 -16.99 -2.64 -12.13
N GLU A 428 -17.44 -1.77 -11.22
CA GLU A 428 -17.55 -2.03 -9.78
C GLU A 428 -19.01 -2.15 -9.31
N LEU A 429 -19.95 -1.51 -10.00
CA LEU A 429 -21.36 -1.48 -9.61
C LEU A 429 -22.23 -2.12 -10.71
N PRO A 430 -23.39 -2.70 -10.38
CA PRO A 430 -24.15 -3.50 -11.34
C PRO A 430 -24.76 -2.69 -12.47
N PHE A 431 -24.95 -1.37 -12.32
CA PHE A 431 -25.36 -0.50 -13.44
C PHE A 431 -24.24 -0.27 -14.49
N GLN A 432 -23.00 -0.64 -14.18
CA GLN A 432 -21.82 -0.35 -15.02
C GLN A 432 -21.51 -1.46 -16.03
N ALA A 433 -21.75 -2.74 -15.70
CA ALA A 433 -21.49 -3.88 -16.60
C ALA A 433 -22.27 -5.15 -16.22
N ASP A 434 -22.59 -5.99 -17.21
CA ASP A 434 -23.41 -7.19 -17.00
C ASP A 434 -22.72 -8.20 -16.07
N SER A 435 -21.38 -8.27 -16.10
CA SER A 435 -20.58 -9.09 -15.20
C SER A 435 -20.72 -8.67 -13.73
N SER A 436 -20.85 -7.37 -13.46
CA SER A 436 -21.13 -6.85 -12.12
C SER A 436 -22.52 -7.25 -11.66
N LEU A 437 -23.53 -7.12 -12.52
CA LEU A 437 -24.88 -7.56 -12.22
C LEU A 437 -24.98 -9.08 -12.02
N GLU A 438 -24.23 -9.88 -12.78
CA GLU A 438 -24.14 -11.33 -12.62
C GLU A 438 -23.69 -11.73 -11.21
N ARG A 439 -22.65 -11.07 -10.67
CA ARG A 439 -22.18 -11.31 -9.30
C ARG A 439 -23.25 -10.99 -8.26
N VAL A 440 -23.98 -9.89 -8.44
CA VAL A 440 -25.08 -9.49 -7.55
C VAL A 440 -26.21 -10.53 -7.57
N LYS A 441 -26.60 -11.00 -8.77
CA LYS A 441 -27.58 -12.09 -8.92
C LYS A 441 -27.12 -13.36 -8.23
N TYR A 442 -25.86 -13.75 -8.43
CA TYR A 442 -25.28 -14.94 -7.81
C TYR A 442 -25.30 -14.89 -6.28
N VAL A 443 -24.87 -13.77 -5.68
CA VAL A 443 -24.98 -13.57 -4.22
C VAL A 443 -26.44 -13.60 -3.78
N SER A 444 -27.36 -13.02 -4.57
CA SER A 444 -28.79 -13.01 -4.23
C SER A 444 -29.39 -14.42 -4.15
N GLU A 445 -28.97 -15.31 -5.06
CA GLU A 445 -29.43 -16.70 -5.12
C GLU A 445 -28.82 -17.53 -3.99
N VAL A 446 -27.50 -17.46 -3.79
CA VAL A 446 -26.80 -18.26 -2.77
C VAL A 446 -27.23 -17.85 -1.36
N ASN A 447 -27.37 -16.55 -1.10
CA ASN A 447 -27.85 -16.04 0.19
C ASN A 447 -29.38 -16.03 0.30
N LYS A 448 -30.11 -16.53 -0.71
CA LYS A 448 -31.57 -16.67 -0.72
C LYS A 448 -32.28 -15.39 -0.31
N LEU A 449 -32.02 -14.29 -1.02
CA LEU A 449 -32.65 -13.01 -0.71
C LEU A 449 -34.16 -13.07 -0.96
N LYS A 450 -34.96 -12.42 -0.10
CA LYS A 450 -36.42 -12.28 -0.30
C LYS A 450 -36.77 -11.57 -1.61
N LYS A 451 -35.89 -10.66 -2.03
CA LYS A 451 -35.99 -9.89 -3.27
C LYS A 451 -35.29 -10.63 -4.40
N SER A 452 -36.02 -10.93 -5.46
CA SER A 452 -35.48 -11.61 -6.63
C SER A 452 -34.86 -10.62 -7.61
N PHE A 453 -33.60 -10.87 -8.00
CA PHE A 453 -32.90 -10.12 -9.03
C PHE A 453 -33.03 -10.76 -10.44
N ALA A 454 -33.86 -11.80 -10.60
CA ALA A 454 -33.95 -12.57 -11.84
C ALA A 454 -34.25 -11.67 -13.05
N ASP A 455 -35.22 -10.75 -12.90
CA ASP A 455 -35.72 -9.86 -13.96
C ASP A 455 -34.93 -8.54 -14.11
N VAL A 456 -33.89 -8.33 -13.30
CA VAL A 456 -33.01 -7.15 -13.41
C VAL A 456 -32.04 -7.37 -14.56
N SER A 457 -31.97 -6.45 -15.53
CA SER A 457 -31.00 -6.51 -16.63
C SER A 457 -30.45 -5.12 -16.95
N ILE A 458 -29.25 -5.04 -17.51
CA ILE A 458 -28.73 -3.73 -17.94
C ILE A 458 -29.58 -3.12 -19.05
N GLU A 459 -30.21 -3.96 -19.89
CA GLU A 459 -31.14 -3.50 -20.94
C GLU A 459 -32.32 -2.71 -20.38
N ASN A 460 -32.76 -3.01 -19.15
CA ASN A 460 -33.87 -2.31 -18.49
C ASN A 460 -33.43 -1.33 -17.40
N LYS A 461 -32.14 -0.93 -17.35
CA LYS A 461 -31.58 -0.10 -16.27
C LYS A 461 -32.30 1.23 -16.04
N ASP A 462 -32.80 1.87 -17.09
CA ASP A 462 -33.50 3.16 -16.99
C ASP A 462 -34.86 3.03 -16.28
N SER A 463 -35.36 1.80 -16.11
CA SER A 463 -36.61 1.48 -15.41
C SER A 463 -36.39 0.91 -14.00
N TRP A 464 -35.13 0.81 -13.55
CA TRP A 464 -34.81 0.26 -12.24
C TRP A 464 -35.40 1.11 -11.11
N ALA A 465 -35.91 0.43 -10.07
CA ALA A 465 -36.42 1.09 -8.89
C ALA A 465 -35.28 1.70 -8.05
N ASP A 466 -34.10 1.06 -8.08
CA ASP A 466 -32.85 1.61 -7.59
C ASP A 466 -31.88 1.84 -8.76
N PRO A 467 -31.38 3.06 -8.99
CA PRO A 467 -30.57 3.37 -10.16
C PRO A 467 -29.19 2.69 -10.18
N ILE A 468 -28.71 2.22 -9.02
CA ILE A 468 -27.41 1.56 -8.91
C ILE A 468 -27.59 0.05 -8.87
N TRP A 469 -28.48 -0.46 -8.01
CA TRP A 469 -28.63 -1.88 -7.67
C TRP A 469 -29.78 -2.57 -8.40
N GLY A 470 -30.61 -1.84 -9.15
CA GLY A 470 -31.81 -2.38 -9.76
C GLY A 470 -33.00 -2.41 -8.81
N ILE A 471 -32.81 -3.02 -7.65
CA ILE A 471 -33.82 -3.20 -6.61
C ILE A 471 -33.34 -2.53 -5.32
N PRO A 472 -34.16 -1.69 -4.66
CA PRO A 472 -33.77 -1.07 -3.40
C PRO A 472 -33.59 -2.11 -2.29
N GLY A 473 -32.73 -1.81 -1.31
CA GLY A 473 -32.58 -2.61 -0.11
C GLY A 473 -33.87 -2.67 0.72
N ASP A 474 -34.00 -3.66 1.60
CA ASP A 474 -35.06 -3.69 2.62
C ASP A 474 -34.85 -2.61 3.68
N ARG A 475 -33.58 -2.24 3.91
CA ARG A 475 -33.16 -1.08 4.67
C ARG A 475 -32.03 -0.37 3.94
N ILE A 476 -32.00 0.95 4.00
CA ILE A 476 -30.93 1.78 3.43
C ILE A 476 -30.35 2.67 4.53
N GLU A 477 -29.03 2.68 4.67
CA GLU A 477 -28.27 3.52 5.59
C GLU A 477 -27.29 4.38 4.79
N LYS A 478 -26.97 5.57 5.30
CA LYS A 478 -26.02 6.50 4.67
C LYS A 478 -25.02 6.95 5.72
N GLU A 479 -23.75 6.79 5.39
CA GLU A 479 -22.64 7.21 6.24
C GLU A 479 -21.82 8.24 5.43
N TYR A 480 -21.67 9.46 5.96
CA TYR A 480 -21.00 10.57 5.29
C TYR A 480 -19.54 10.69 5.74
N ASP A 481 -18.63 10.78 4.78
CA ASP A 481 -17.21 11.03 4.97
C ASP A 481 -16.88 12.48 4.59
N GLU A 482 -16.77 13.34 5.60
CA GLU A 482 -16.40 14.76 5.46
C GLU A 482 -15.02 14.94 4.82
N THR A 483 -14.09 14.01 5.02
CA THR A 483 -12.70 14.16 4.56
C THR A 483 -12.57 14.03 3.04
N ARG A 484 -13.55 13.38 2.41
CA ARG A 484 -13.60 13.11 0.96
C ARG A 484 -14.84 13.67 0.29
N ASP A 485 -15.73 14.33 1.03
CA ASP A 485 -17.04 14.76 0.56
C ASP A 485 -17.77 13.64 -0.20
N ALA A 486 -17.90 12.50 0.47
CA ALA A 486 -18.43 11.27 -0.10
C ALA A 486 -19.44 10.63 0.84
N THR A 487 -20.48 10.00 0.30
CA THR A 487 -21.48 9.25 1.07
C THR A 487 -21.41 7.78 0.69
N LEU A 488 -21.20 6.92 1.68
CA LEU A 488 -21.40 5.48 1.55
C LEU A 488 -22.89 5.19 1.74
N THR A 489 -23.59 4.77 0.69
CA THR A 489 -25.00 4.37 0.75
C THR A 489 -25.08 2.85 0.80
N ILE A 490 -25.55 2.29 1.91
CA ILE A 490 -25.57 0.85 2.18
C ILE A 490 -26.99 0.32 2.05
N HIS A 491 -27.18 -0.63 1.14
CA HIS A 491 -28.43 -1.35 0.89
C HIS A 491 -28.36 -2.72 1.56
N TYR A 492 -29.19 -2.92 2.58
CA TYR A 492 -29.33 -4.18 3.29
C TYR A 492 -30.44 -5.02 2.67
N TYR A 493 -30.18 -6.30 2.43
CA TYR A 493 -31.13 -7.25 1.87
C TYR A 493 -31.34 -8.42 2.83
N ASP A 494 -32.59 -8.70 3.16
CA ASP A 494 -32.97 -9.82 4.02
C ASP A 494 -32.96 -11.13 3.24
N SER A 495 -32.40 -12.18 3.84
CA SER A 495 -32.59 -13.56 3.39
C SER A 495 -33.99 -14.07 3.75
N GLU A 496 -34.45 -15.11 3.05
CA GLU A 496 -35.75 -15.78 3.26
C GLU A 496 -35.96 -16.26 4.70
N ASP A 497 -34.88 -16.62 5.40
CA ASP A 497 -34.90 -17.05 6.80
C ASP A 497 -34.95 -15.89 7.82
N GLY A 498 -35.02 -14.65 7.34
CA GLY A 498 -35.15 -13.45 8.15
C GLY A 498 -33.83 -12.87 8.66
N VAL A 499 -32.69 -13.45 8.32
CA VAL A 499 -31.37 -12.90 8.67
C VAL A 499 -30.85 -12.04 7.52
N CYS A 500 -30.50 -10.79 7.80
CA CYS A 500 -29.89 -9.90 6.80
C CYS A 500 -28.40 -10.23 6.65
N ARG A 501 -28.04 -11.06 5.67
CA ARG A 501 -26.65 -11.47 5.41
C ARG A 501 -25.97 -10.70 4.28
N THR A 502 -26.71 -9.89 3.53
CA THR A 502 -26.16 -9.19 2.36
C THR A 502 -26.32 -7.69 2.52
N ALA A 503 -25.21 -6.97 2.42
CA ALA A 503 -25.15 -5.52 2.34
C ALA A 503 -24.36 -5.12 1.08
N PHE A 504 -24.97 -4.32 0.22
CA PHE A 504 -24.34 -3.78 -0.98
C PHE A 504 -24.28 -2.26 -0.88
N ALA A 505 -23.10 -1.69 -1.07
CA ALA A 505 -22.87 -0.28 -0.85
C ALA A 505 -22.25 0.41 -2.06
N SER A 506 -22.67 1.65 -2.32
CA SER A 506 -22.03 2.54 -3.28
C SER A 506 -21.41 3.72 -2.55
N VAL A 507 -20.31 4.25 -3.09
CA VAL A 507 -19.65 5.44 -2.55
C VAL A 507 -19.73 6.58 -3.57
N SER A 508 -20.42 7.66 -3.21
CA SER A 508 -20.50 8.85 -4.05
C SER A 508 -19.14 9.52 -4.21
N ASN A 509 -18.89 10.15 -5.36
CA ASN A 509 -17.63 10.84 -5.69
C ASN A 509 -16.35 9.96 -5.69
N GLN A 510 -16.46 8.69 -5.38
CA GLN A 510 -15.34 7.76 -5.33
C GLN A 510 -15.04 7.17 -6.70
N ILE A 511 -13.75 7.15 -7.06
CA ILE A 511 -13.23 6.46 -8.25
C ILE A 511 -12.82 5.02 -7.87
N HIS A 512 -11.81 4.45 -8.54
CA HIS A 512 -11.25 3.15 -8.18
C HIS A 512 -10.30 3.26 -6.98
N GLU A 513 -10.83 3.09 -5.77
CA GLU A 513 -10.08 3.20 -4.51
C GLU A 513 -10.76 2.40 -3.39
N CYS A 514 -10.07 2.21 -2.27
CA CYS A 514 -10.60 1.62 -1.05
C CYS A 514 -10.19 2.49 0.15
N ARG A 515 -11.13 2.76 1.04
CA ARG A 515 -11.00 3.78 2.09
C ARG A 515 -11.35 3.20 3.46
N GLN A 516 -10.74 3.77 4.50
CA GLN A 516 -10.97 3.38 5.90
C GLN A 516 -12.46 3.38 6.27
N HIS A 517 -13.18 4.43 5.89
CA HIS A 517 -14.61 4.55 6.16
C HIS A 517 -15.43 3.36 5.62
N SER A 518 -15.14 2.90 4.39
CA SER A 518 -15.83 1.76 3.79
C SER A 518 -15.52 0.45 4.52
N VAL A 519 -14.26 0.22 4.89
CA VAL A 519 -13.87 -1.02 5.57
C VAL A 519 -14.31 -1.06 7.04
N GLU A 520 -14.40 0.10 7.72
CA GLU A 520 -15.01 0.21 9.05
C GLU A 520 -16.49 -0.18 9.02
N CYS A 521 -17.25 0.31 8.03
CA CYS A 521 -18.66 -0.06 7.84
C CYS A 521 -18.82 -1.54 7.48
N ALA A 522 -17.93 -2.07 6.63
CA ALA A 522 -17.92 -3.48 6.27
C ALA A 522 -17.70 -4.37 7.50
N TRP A 523 -16.73 -4.02 8.34
CA TRP A 523 -16.47 -4.74 9.59
C TRP A 523 -17.63 -4.65 10.59
N LYS A 524 -18.24 -3.46 10.76
CA LYS A 524 -19.43 -3.25 11.62
C LYS A 524 -20.57 -4.22 11.28
N PHE A 525 -20.75 -4.52 9.99
CA PHE A 525 -21.73 -5.50 9.53
C PHE A 525 -21.25 -6.94 9.71
N ILE A 526 -20.09 -7.29 9.15
CA ILE A 526 -19.63 -8.68 9.05
C ILE A 526 -19.24 -9.30 10.40
N SER A 527 -18.75 -8.51 11.35
CA SER A 527 -18.33 -8.98 12.68
C SER A 527 -19.47 -9.58 13.52
N GLN A 528 -20.73 -9.36 13.13
CA GLN A 528 -21.90 -9.90 13.81
C GLN A 528 -22.12 -11.39 13.54
N PHE A 529 -21.47 -11.94 12.51
CA PHE A 529 -21.70 -13.30 12.04
C PHE A 529 -20.61 -14.26 12.48
N ARG A 530 -21.01 -15.53 12.64
CA ARG A 530 -20.14 -16.67 12.91
C ARG A 530 -20.57 -17.81 12.01
N ARG A 531 -19.61 -18.63 11.57
CA ARG A 531 -19.91 -19.91 10.93
C ARG A 531 -20.08 -21.01 11.98
N GLU A 532 -20.87 -22.03 11.64
CA GLU A 532 -20.91 -23.26 12.42
C GLU A 532 -19.59 -24.02 12.23
N VAL A 533 -19.02 -24.55 13.32
CA VAL A 533 -17.72 -25.26 13.35
C VAL A 533 -17.89 -26.65 13.91
#